data_AF-A0A836WMS4-F1
#
_entry.id   AF-A0A836WMS4-F1
#
_cell.length_a   1.000
_cell.length_b   1.000
_cell.length_c   1.000
_cell.angle_alpha   90.00
_cell.angle_beta   90.00
_cell.angle_gamma   90.00
#
_symmetry.space_group_name_H-M   'P 1'
#
loop_
_entity.id
_entity.type
_entity.pdbx_description
1 polymer ?
#
loop_
_entity_poly.entity_id
_entity_poly.type
_entity_poly.pdbx_seq_one_letter_code
_entity_poly.pdbx_strand_id
1 'polypeptide(L)'
;MVATALVEVLRHNFVEAHRQFERARILAPHFYPAYAEQATLYENQGRLDRAGELWEEILTRCQSGPWYELAVRERHRLTLESARRPARRPPRVSPVTERRQHLRREVRIAGVQLQNAGPVGEFGDIRLLNITLKSRIGHTLRDASAVRVQVEFFDRDRRTGKIVPSDAFVPQKDIPLSGIWKVGETRNISAAYLARRGADDELEFHGFVVKVLYRQELQDQTAQPETLLQKAASLSAE
;
A
#
# COMPACT_ATOMS: atom_id res chain seq x y z
N MET A 1 -9.82 -7.20 23.48
CA MET A 1 -9.50 -6.44 22.24
C MET A 1 -10.41 -6.81 21.07
N VAL A 2 -10.65 -8.10 20.80
CA VAL A 2 -11.66 -8.48 19.78
C VAL A 2 -13.08 -8.19 20.26
N ALA A 3 -13.41 -8.45 21.52
CA ALA A 3 -14.70 -8.07 22.10
C ALA A 3 -14.97 -6.55 22.01
N THR A 4 -13.94 -5.72 22.18
CA THR A 4 -14.06 -4.25 22.03
C THR A 4 -14.21 -3.84 20.56
N ALA A 5 -13.53 -4.51 19.63
CA ALA A 5 -13.71 -4.29 18.20
C ALA A 5 -15.14 -4.64 17.74
N LEU A 6 -15.70 -5.76 18.23
CA LEU A 6 -17.07 -6.19 17.91
C LEU A 6 -18.13 -5.23 18.46
N VAL A 7 -17.92 -4.66 19.65
CA VAL A 7 -18.78 -3.60 20.18
C VAL A 7 -18.77 -2.36 19.28
N GLU A 8 -17.62 -2.01 18.72
CA GLU A 8 -17.52 -0.87 17.78
C GLU A 8 -18.17 -1.18 16.42
N VAL A 9 -18.15 -2.43 15.96
CA VAL A 9 -18.93 -2.87 14.78
C VAL A 9 -20.43 -2.71 15.03
N LEU A 10 -20.92 -3.12 16.20
CA LEU A 10 -22.33 -2.94 16.59
C LEU A 10 -22.73 -1.47 16.72
N ARG A 11 -21.77 -0.58 17.00
CA ARG A 11 -21.94 0.88 17.04
C ARG A 11 -21.79 1.55 15.68
N HIS A 12 -21.64 0.79 14.59
CA HIS A 12 -21.32 1.26 13.24
C HIS A 12 -20.04 2.11 13.15
N ASN A 13 -19.15 2.02 14.15
CA ASN A 13 -17.87 2.71 14.17
C ASN A 13 -16.80 1.85 13.49
N PHE A 14 -16.90 1.75 12.18
CA PHE A 14 -16.07 0.84 11.39
C PHE A 14 -14.58 1.21 11.36
N VAL A 15 -14.26 2.49 11.59
CA VAL A 15 -12.87 2.98 11.62
C VAL A 15 -12.18 2.47 12.88
N GLU A 16 -12.82 2.62 14.04
CA GLU A 16 -12.25 2.15 15.30
C GLU A 16 -12.27 0.62 15.35
N ALA A 17 -13.31 -0.04 14.84
CA ALA A 17 -13.34 -1.49 14.69
C ALA A 17 -12.14 -2.01 13.88
N HIS A 18 -11.84 -1.42 12.71
CA HIS A 18 -10.66 -1.79 11.92
C HIS A 18 -9.36 -1.59 12.71
N ARG A 19 -9.20 -0.45 13.38
CA ARG A 19 -8.00 -0.15 14.17
C ARG A 19 -7.79 -1.18 15.29
N GLN A 20 -8.87 -1.63 15.92
CA GLN A 20 -8.84 -2.62 17.00
C GLN A 20 -8.54 -4.03 16.47
N PHE A 21 -9.05 -4.40 15.28
CA PHE A 21 -8.68 -5.65 14.62
C PHE A 21 -7.22 -5.67 14.17
N GLU A 22 -6.72 -4.59 13.58
CA GLU A 22 -5.30 -4.46 13.19
C GLU A 22 -4.38 -4.56 14.41
N ARG A 23 -4.73 -3.89 15.52
CA ARG A 23 -4.02 -4.05 16.79
C ARG A 23 -4.04 -5.47 17.32
N ALA A 24 -5.19 -6.16 17.24
CA ALA A 24 -5.29 -7.54 17.68
C ALA A 24 -4.41 -8.48 16.84
N ARG A 25 -4.27 -8.22 15.54
CA ARG A 25 -3.41 -9.00 14.63
C ARG A 25 -1.91 -8.76 14.88
N ILE A 26 -1.51 -7.53 15.19
CA ILE A 26 -0.13 -7.21 15.60
C ILE A 26 0.22 -7.90 16.91
N LEU A 27 -0.68 -7.84 17.90
CA LEU A 27 -0.44 -8.35 19.25
C LEU A 27 -0.60 -9.87 19.34
N ALA A 28 -1.42 -10.48 18.49
CA ALA A 28 -1.63 -11.91 18.44
C ALA A 28 -1.75 -12.40 16.97
N PRO A 29 -0.61 -12.59 16.28
CA PRO A 29 -0.59 -12.95 14.85
C PRO A 29 -1.29 -14.28 14.52
N HIS A 30 -1.38 -15.21 15.48
CA HIS A 30 -2.06 -16.51 15.35
C HIS A 30 -3.51 -16.50 15.85
N PHE A 31 -4.04 -15.33 16.22
CA PHE A 31 -5.44 -15.20 16.65
C PHE A 31 -6.36 -15.04 15.45
N TYR A 32 -6.63 -16.16 14.77
CA TYR A 32 -7.48 -16.25 13.56
C TYR A 32 -8.89 -15.65 13.69
N PRO A 33 -9.57 -15.64 14.85
CA PRO A 33 -10.85 -14.96 14.98
C PRO A 33 -10.80 -13.47 14.62
N ALA A 34 -9.69 -12.76 14.87
CA ALA A 34 -9.57 -11.35 14.47
C ALA A 34 -9.57 -11.17 12.95
N TYR A 35 -8.97 -12.10 12.21
CA TYR A 35 -8.93 -12.08 10.74
C TYR A 35 -10.31 -12.38 10.17
N ALA A 36 -10.99 -13.38 10.71
CA ALA A 36 -12.35 -13.75 10.30
C ALA A 36 -13.35 -12.61 10.52
N GLU A 37 -13.34 -11.96 11.67
CA GLU A 37 -14.24 -10.84 11.97
C GLU A 37 -13.96 -9.62 11.10
N GLN A 38 -12.69 -9.35 10.80
CA GLN A 38 -12.31 -8.28 9.88
C GLN A 38 -12.71 -8.60 8.43
N ALA A 39 -12.64 -9.87 8.01
CA ALA A 39 -13.11 -10.29 6.70
C ALA A 39 -14.63 -10.10 6.56
N THR A 40 -15.41 -10.54 7.55
CA THR A 40 -16.86 -10.28 7.62
C THR A 40 -17.19 -8.79 7.57
N LEU A 41 -16.38 -7.96 8.24
CA LEU A 41 -16.55 -6.52 8.20
C LEU A 41 -16.31 -5.94 6.78
N TYR A 42 -15.33 -6.45 6.04
CA TYR A 42 -15.13 -6.06 4.64
C TYR A 42 -16.24 -6.54 3.71
N GLU A 43 -16.79 -7.73 3.95
CA GLU A 43 -17.94 -8.25 3.20
C GLU A 43 -19.18 -7.37 3.39
N ASN A 44 -19.46 -6.99 4.64
CA ASN A 44 -20.56 -6.07 4.98
C ASN A 44 -20.39 -4.69 4.32
N GLN A 45 -19.16 -4.29 4.00
CA GLN A 45 -18.84 -3.07 3.26
C GLN A 45 -18.83 -3.27 1.73
N GLY A 46 -19.15 -4.47 1.25
CA GLY A 46 -19.15 -4.84 -0.16
C GLY A 46 -17.77 -5.00 -0.79
N ARG A 47 -16.70 -4.99 0.03
CA ARG A 47 -15.28 -5.10 -0.37
C ARG A 47 -14.85 -6.57 -0.38
N LEU A 48 -15.47 -7.35 -1.26
CA LEU A 48 -15.25 -8.81 -1.34
C LEU A 48 -13.79 -9.18 -1.64
N ASP A 49 -13.07 -8.35 -2.39
CA ASP A 49 -11.65 -8.60 -2.69
C ASP A 49 -10.78 -8.58 -1.43
N ARG A 50 -11.01 -7.59 -0.54
CA ARG A 50 -10.28 -7.46 0.72
C ARG A 50 -10.66 -8.50 1.76
N ALA A 51 -11.93 -8.91 1.76
CA ALA A 51 -12.34 -10.07 2.54
C ALA A 51 -11.61 -11.34 2.06
N GLY A 52 -11.51 -11.53 0.74
CA GLY A 52 -10.77 -12.64 0.12
C GLY A 52 -9.30 -12.69 0.52
N GLU A 53 -8.60 -11.55 0.49
CA GLU A 53 -7.20 -11.42 0.93
C GLU A 53 -7.00 -11.88 2.39
N LEU A 54 -7.92 -11.53 3.29
CA LEU A 54 -7.82 -11.94 4.71
C LEU A 54 -8.04 -13.44 4.91
N TRP A 55 -8.98 -14.04 4.18
CA TRP A 55 -9.18 -15.49 4.22
C TRP A 55 -7.96 -16.24 3.66
N GLU A 56 -7.33 -15.69 2.62
CA GLU A 56 -6.09 -16.23 2.04
C GLU A 56 -4.89 -16.14 3.01
N GLU A 57 -4.83 -15.07 3.80
CA GLU A 57 -3.83 -14.93 4.86
C GLU A 57 -4.04 -15.97 5.98
N ILE A 58 -5.29 -16.33 6.31
CA ILE A 58 -5.58 -17.43 7.24
C ILE A 58 -5.12 -18.77 6.64
N LEU A 59 -5.37 -19.02 5.35
CA LEU A 59 -4.92 -20.25 4.66
C LEU A 59 -3.40 -20.38 4.59
N THR A 60 -2.69 -19.27 4.45
CA THR A 60 -1.23 -19.25 4.40
C THR A 60 -0.62 -19.55 5.78
N ARG A 61 -1.26 -19.05 6.84
CA ARG A 61 -0.75 -19.16 8.22
C ARG A 61 -1.22 -20.42 8.95
N CYS A 62 -2.38 -20.94 8.59
CA CYS A 62 -2.96 -22.16 9.14
C CYS A 62 -2.99 -23.23 8.05
N GLN A 63 -2.20 -24.30 8.19
CA GLN A 63 -2.12 -25.34 7.17
C GLN A 63 -3.16 -26.46 7.35
N SER A 64 -3.82 -26.52 8.51
CA SER A 64 -4.85 -27.51 8.84
C SER A 64 -5.66 -27.11 10.07
N GLY A 65 -6.92 -27.54 10.16
CA GLY A 65 -7.78 -27.33 11.32
C GLY A 65 -9.06 -26.55 11.01
N PRO A 66 -9.90 -26.27 12.03
CA PRO A 66 -11.23 -25.70 11.82
C PRO A 66 -11.21 -24.30 11.18
N TRP A 67 -10.15 -23.52 11.41
CA TRP A 67 -9.95 -22.21 10.79
C TRP A 67 -9.51 -22.29 9.33
N TYR A 68 -8.76 -23.34 8.96
CA TYR A 68 -8.39 -23.61 7.58
C TYR A 68 -9.63 -24.01 6.76
N GLU A 69 -10.43 -24.96 7.26
CA GLU A 69 -11.67 -25.39 6.61
C GLU A 69 -12.67 -24.24 6.44
N LEU A 70 -12.80 -23.40 7.47
CA LEU A 70 -13.61 -22.19 7.41
C LEU A 70 -13.10 -21.23 6.33
N ALA A 71 -11.79 -20.96 6.28
CA ALA A 71 -11.21 -20.05 5.30
C ALA A 71 -11.34 -20.58 3.86
N VAL A 72 -11.19 -21.89 3.63
CA VAL A 72 -11.42 -22.51 2.31
C VAL A 72 -12.86 -22.30 1.86
N ARG A 73 -13.82 -22.59 2.75
CA ARG A 73 -15.26 -22.43 2.48
C ARG A 73 -15.61 -20.98 2.16
N GLU A 74 -15.14 -20.04 2.97
CA GLU A 74 -15.43 -18.62 2.79
C GLU A 74 -14.76 -18.06 1.52
N ARG A 75 -13.52 -18.45 1.22
CA ARG A 75 -12.84 -18.03 -0.02
C ARG A 75 -13.58 -18.53 -1.26
N HIS A 76 -14.04 -19.78 -1.24
CA HIS A 76 -14.83 -20.35 -2.33
C HIS A 76 -16.18 -19.62 -2.46
N ARG A 77 -16.87 -19.33 -1.35
CA ARG A 77 -18.11 -18.54 -1.34
C ARG A 77 -17.89 -17.16 -1.97
N LEU A 78 -16.87 -16.43 -1.53
CA LEU A 78 -16.57 -15.09 -2.04
C LEU A 78 -16.20 -15.08 -3.51
N THR A 79 -15.52 -16.12 -3.99
CA THR A 79 -15.17 -16.26 -5.40
C THR A 79 -16.41 -16.49 -6.27
N LEU A 80 -17.37 -17.29 -5.79
CA LEU A 80 -18.66 -17.45 -6.46
C LEU A 80 -19.50 -16.18 -6.41
N GLU A 81 -19.47 -15.46 -5.29
CA GLU A 81 -20.24 -14.22 -5.10
C GLU A 81 -19.69 -13.06 -5.95
N SER A 82 -18.36 -12.94 -6.06
CA SER A 82 -17.72 -11.98 -6.96
C SER A 82 -17.99 -12.31 -8.44
N ALA A 83 -18.07 -13.59 -8.80
CA ALA A 83 -18.44 -14.04 -10.15
C ALA A 83 -19.93 -13.82 -10.49
N ARG A 84 -20.82 -13.84 -9.47
CA ARG A 84 -22.26 -13.56 -9.63
C ARG A 84 -22.58 -12.08 -9.69
N ARG A 85 -21.72 -11.21 -9.16
CA ARG A 85 -21.83 -9.78 -9.44
C ARG A 85 -21.65 -9.61 -10.95
N PRO A 86 -22.61 -8.98 -11.67
CA PRO A 86 -22.40 -8.70 -13.07
C PRO A 86 -21.09 -7.95 -13.15
N ALA A 87 -20.11 -8.55 -13.84
CA ALA A 87 -18.86 -7.88 -14.14
C ALA A 87 -19.26 -6.49 -14.60
N ARG A 88 -18.81 -5.45 -13.89
CA ARG A 88 -18.77 -4.12 -14.50
C ARG A 88 -18.12 -4.38 -15.83
N ARG A 89 -18.89 -4.26 -16.92
CA ARG A 89 -18.43 -4.57 -18.26
C ARG A 89 -17.02 -4.00 -18.35
N PRO A 90 -15.98 -4.80 -18.66
CA PRO A 90 -14.73 -4.18 -19.07
C PRO A 90 -15.14 -3.20 -20.17
N PRO A 91 -14.72 -1.91 -20.09
CA PRO A 91 -15.15 -0.94 -21.08
C PRO A 91 -14.85 -1.55 -22.45
N ARG A 92 -15.89 -1.66 -23.29
CA ARG A 92 -15.72 -2.05 -24.68
C ARG A 92 -14.60 -1.18 -25.22
N VAL A 93 -13.48 -1.79 -25.58
CA VAL A 93 -12.39 -1.13 -26.29
C VAL A 93 -12.95 -0.83 -27.68
N SER A 94 -13.74 0.23 -27.77
CA SER A 94 -14.00 0.88 -29.05
C SER A 94 -12.65 1.42 -29.50
N PRO A 95 -12.32 1.42 -30.81
CA PRO A 95 -11.15 2.12 -31.29
C PRO A 95 -11.40 3.61 -31.07
N VAL A 96 -11.05 4.09 -29.88
CA VAL A 96 -11.06 5.49 -29.50
C VAL A 96 -9.86 6.09 -30.20
N THR A 97 -10.14 6.73 -31.33
CA THR A 97 -9.33 7.84 -31.82
C THR A 97 -8.91 8.67 -30.62
N GLU A 98 -7.61 8.78 -30.43
CA GLU A 98 -6.90 9.43 -29.32
C GLU A 98 -7.59 10.71 -28.82
N ARG A 99 -8.53 10.57 -27.91
CA ARG A 99 -8.89 11.61 -26.97
C ARG A 99 -8.56 11.04 -25.62
N ARG A 100 -7.29 11.20 -25.25
CA ARG A 100 -6.78 11.01 -23.89
C ARG A 100 -7.71 11.76 -22.93
N GLN A 101 -8.68 11.06 -22.37
CA GLN A 101 -9.33 11.49 -21.15
C GLN A 101 -8.28 11.32 -20.05
N HIS A 102 -7.32 12.25 -20.01
CA HIS A 102 -6.50 12.46 -18.84
C HIS A 102 -7.48 12.75 -17.70
N LEU A 103 -7.74 11.75 -16.86
CA LEU A 103 -8.28 12.00 -15.54
C LEU A 103 -7.41 13.10 -14.94
N ARG A 104 -8.06 14.22 -14.60
CA ARG A 104 -7.39 15.44 -14.18
C ARG A 104 -6.60 15.10 -12.92
N ARG A 105 -5.26 15.18 -12.98
CA ARG A 105 -4.38 14.88 -11.84
C ARG A 105 -4.89 15.59 -10.58
N GLU A 106 -5.40 14.85 -9.60
CA GLU A 106 -6.07 15.38 -8.39
C GLU A 106 -5.08 15.56 -7.23
N VAL A 107 -4.04 14.73 -7.19
CA VAL A 107 -3.01 14.75 -6.15
C VAL A 107 -1.67 15.13 -6.79
N ARG A 108 -0.84 15.89 -6.07
CA ARG A 108 0.54 16.14 -6.46
C ARG A 108 1.51 15.97 -5.30
N ILE A 109 2.76 15.68 -5.62
CA ILE A 109 3.87 15.73 -4.67
C ILE A 109 4.25 17.20 -4.52
N ALA A 110 4.09 17.75 -3.33
CA ALA A 110 4.44 19.12 -3.00
C ALA A 110 5.89 19.25 -2.50
N GLY A 111 6.46 18.19 -1.93
CA GLY A 111 7.84 18.16 -1.50
C GLY A 111 8.27 16.77 -1.10
N VAL A 112 9.57 16.51 -1.23
CA VAL A 112 10.22 15.29 -0.75
C VAL A 112 11.48 15.70 -0.02
N GLN A 113 11.68 15.16 1.18
CA GLN A 113 12.85 15.44 2.01
C GLN A 113 13.44 14.13 2.48
N LEU A 114 14.70 13.89 2.10
CA LEU A 114 15.50 12.77 2.58
C LEU A 114 16.29 13.22 3.80
N GLN A 115 16.16 12.51 4.91
CA GLN A 115 16.93 12.73 6.13
C GLN A 115 17.78 11.49 6.40
N ASN A 116 19.07 11.69 6.64
CA ASN A 116 19.95 10.63 7.12
C ASN A 116 19.86 10.60 8.66
N ALA A 117 19.41 9.48 9.21
CA ALA A 117 19.25 9.31 10.66
C ALA A 117 20.52 8.76 11.33
N GLY A 118 21.54 8.43 10.55
CA GLY A 118 22.75 7.76 11.04
C GLY A 118 22.52 6.29 11.40
N PRO A 119 23.58 5.61 11.87
CA PRO A 119 23.49 4.20 12.25
C PRO A 119 22.69 4.03 13.55
N VAL A 120 21.77 3.07 13.58
CA VAL A 120 21.00 2.69 14.79
C VAL A 120 20.89 1.18 14.87
N GLY A 121 21.36 0.60 15.98
CA GLY A 121 21.28 -0.84 16.23
C GLY A 121 22.07 -1.65 15.20
N GLU A 122 21.40 -2.60 14.53
CA GLU A 122 21.98 -3.45 13.48
C GLU A 122 22.06 -2.77 12.11
N PHE A 123 21.46 -1.58 11.94
CA PHE A 123 21.42 -0.86 10.66
C PHE A 123 22.57 0.15 10.58
N GLY A 124 23.36 0.05 9.51
CA GLY A 124 24.53 0.89 9.26
C GLY A 124 24.20 2.19 8.53
N ASP A 125 23.16 2.19 7.69
CA ASP A 125 22.65 3.38 7.01
C ASP A 125 21.12 3.37 7.11
N ILE A 126 20.57 4.44 7.71
CA ILE A 126 19.13 4.66 7.85
C ILE A 126 18.79 5.99 7.19
N ARG A 127 17.85 5.94 6.25
CA ARG A 127 17.34 7.13 5.60
C ARG A 127 15.83 7.21 5.69
N LEU A 128 15.34 8.35 6.14
CA LEU A 128 13.92 8.65 6.25
C LEU A 128 13.51 9.57 5.12
N LEU A 129 12.56 9.13 4.30
CA LEU A 129 11.99 9.88 3.22
C LEU A 129 10.63 10.44 3.63
N ASN A 130 10.57 11.76 3.86
CA ASN A 130 9.34 12.47 4.16
C ASN A 130 8.74 13.03 2.87
N ILE A 131 7.54 12.61 2.51
CA ILE A 131 6.84 13.00 1.30
C ILE A 131 5.62 13.83 1.69
N THR A 132 5.56 15.06 1.19
CA THR A 132 4.43 15.97 1.37
C THR A 132 3.59 15.93 0.11
N LEU A 133 2.33 15.53 0.26
CA LEU A 133 1.35 15.51 -0.81
C LEU A 133 0.37 16.66 -0.65
N LYS A 134 -0.19 17.15 -1.76
CA LYS A 134 -1.21 18.19 -1.75
C LYS A 134 -2.31 17.86 -2.75
N SER A 135 -3.57 18.02 -2.33
CA SER A 135 -4.71 18.03 -3.26
C SER A 135 -4.62 19.25 -4.18
N ARG A 136 -4.84 19.09 -5.48
CA ARG A 136 -4.90 20.20 -6.43
C ARG A 136 -6.16 21.05 -6.20
N ILE A 137 -6.02 22.34 -6.43
CA ILE A 137 -7.06 23.36 -6.16
C ILE A 137 -8.34 23.00 -6.92
N GLY A 138 -9.48 23.07 -6.23
CA GLY A 138 -10.82 22.82 -6.79
C GLY A 138 -11.36 21.41 -6.57
N HIS A 139 -10.59 20.49 -5.98
CA HIS A 139 -11.01 19.10 -5.80
C HIS A 139 -10.91 18.63 -4.34
N THR A 140 -12.05 18.27 -3.76
CA THR A 140 -12.10 17.52 -2.51
C THR A 140 -11.97 16.04 -2.86
N LEU A 141 -10.88 15.41 -2.41
CA LEU A 141 -10.72 13.97 -2.53
C LEU A 141 -11.65 13.29 -1.53
N ARG A 142 -12.82 12.89 -2.03
CA ARG A 142 -13.85 12.18 -1.24
C ARG A 142 -13.40 10.81 -0.78
N ASP A 143 -12.44 10.22 -1.49
CA ASP A 143 -11.89 8.91 -1.20
C ASP A 143 -10.36 8.96 -1.12
N ALA A 144 -9.82 9.56 -0.05
CA ALA A 144 -8.38 9.57 0.17
C ALA A 144 -7.80 8.15 0.31
N SER A 145 -8.62 7.14 0.63
CA SER A 145 -8.20 5.75 0.76
C SER A 145 -7.82 5.09 -0.58
N ALA A 146 -8.28 5.67 -1.68
CA ALA A 146 -7.86 5.29 -3.02
C ALA A 146 -6.51 5.90 -3.43
N VAL A 147 -5.91 6.77 -2.61
CA VAL A 147 -4.55 7.28 -2.83
C VAL A 147 -3.54 6.26 -2.29
N ARG A 148 -2.63 5.83 -3.17
CA ARG A 148 -1.50 4.97 -2.86
C ARG A 148 -0.23 5.74 -3.12
N VAL A 149 0.70 5.68 -2.18
CA VAL A 149 2.07 6.11 -2.46
C VAL A 149 2.99 4.93 -2.40
N GLN A 150 3.70 4.74 -3.50
CA GLN A 150 4.71 3.71 -3.69
C GLN A 150 6.08 4.38 -3.66
N VAL A 151 6.97 3.83 -2.86
CA VAL A 151 8.35 4.28 -2.74
C VAL A 151 9.26 3.11 -3.07
N GLU A 152 10.17 3.34 -4.00
CA GLU A 152 11.18 2.38 -4.43
C GLU A 152 12.55 3.00 -4.20
N PHE A 153 13.39 2.31 -3.43
CA PHE A 153 14.77 2.72 -3.18
C PHE A 153 15.70 1.96 -4.13
N PHE A 154 16.80 2.60 -4.50
CA PHE A 154 17.78 2.04 -5.41
C PHE A 154 19.17 2.15 -4.80
N ASP A 155 19.93 1.08 -4.96
CA ASP A 155 21.33 1.00 -4.57
C ASP A 155 22.21 0.93 -5.81
N ARG A 156 23.45 1.37 -5.67
CA ARG A 156 24.49 1.28 -6.67
C ARG A 156 25.52 0.27 -6.19
N ASP A 157 25.74 -0.75 -7.00
CA ASP A 157 26.88 -1.64 -6.86
C ASP A 157 28.16 -0.84 -7.16
N ARG A 158 29.04 -0.75 -6.16
CA ARG A 158 30.32 -0.03 -6.23
C ARG A 158 31.32 -0.68 -7.19
N ARG A 159 31.25 -2.00 -7.34
CA ARG A 159 32.17 -2.77 -8.18
C ARG A 159 31.79 -2.64 -9.66
N THR A 160 30.50 -2.72 -9.98
CA THR A 160 30.02 -2.69 -11.37
C THR A 160 29.45 -1.34 -11.81
N GLY A 161 29.17 -0.45 -10.85
CA GLY A 161 28.48 0.82 -11.07
C GLY A 161 27.00 0.67 -11.40
N LYS A 162 26.46 -0.56 -11.41
CA LYS A 162 25.06 -0.82 -11.77
C LYS A 162 24.12 -0.35 -10.67
N ILE A 163 23.01 0.24 -11.09
CA ILE A 163 21.91 0.64 -10.20
C ILE A 163 20.89 -0.50 -10.18
N VAL A 164 20.56 -0.98 -9.00
CA VAL A 164 19.62 -2.08 -8.73
C VAL A 164 18.55 -1.63 -7.74
N PRO A 165 17.33 -2.20 -7.76
CA PRO A 165 16.38 -2.03 -6.67
C PRO A 165 17.03 -2.43 -5.35
N SER A 166 16.76 -1.66 -4.30
CA SER A 166 17.31 -1.94 -2.98
C SER A 166 16.61 -3.12 -2.33
N ASP A 167 17.40 -4.01 -1.73
CA ASP A 167 16.92 -5.08 -0.85
C ASP A 167 16.69 -4.60 0.60
N ALA A 168 16.86 -3.29 0.87
CA ALA A 168 16.61 -2.68 2.17
C ALA A 168 15.16 -2.87 2.62
N PHE A 169 14.97 -3.02 3.94
CA PHE A 169 13.64 -3.21 4.51
C PHE A 169 12.80 -1.92 4.39
N VAL A 170 11.72 -1.98 3.61
CA VAL A 170 10.72 -0.91 3.45
C VAL A 170 9.44 -1.31 4.20
N PRO A 171 9.17 -0.75 5.40
CA PRO A 171 8.10 -1.21 6.27
C PRO A 171 6.69 -1.08 5.67
N GLN A 172 6.50 -0.15 4.73
CA GLN A 172 5.20 0.14 4.10
C GLN A 172 5.40 0.53 2.63
N LYS A 173 5.28 -0.43 1.71
CA LYS A 173 5.34 -0.18 0.26
C LYS A 173 4.09 0.52 -0.29
N ASP A 174 2.96 0.40 0.42
CA ASP A 174 1.71 1.08 0.12
C ASP A 174 1.21 1.77 1.38
N ILE A 175 1.32 3.10 1.45
CA ILE A 175 0.81 3.87 2.59
C ILE A 175 -0.60 4.36 2.25
N PRO A 176 -1.67 3.78 2.82
CA PRO A 176 -3.03 4.26 2.59
C PRO A 176 -3.24 5.59 3.34
N LEU A 177 -3.72 6.60 2.64
CA LEU A 177 -4.19 7.83 3.28
C LEU A 177 -5.62 7.62 3.79
N SER A 178 -5.89 8.02 5.03
CA SER A 178 -7.23 7.90 5.62
C SER A 178 -7.85 9.26 5.90
N GLY A 179 -9.18 9.29 5.87
CA GLY A 179 -9.99 10.48 6.16
C GLY A 179 -10.40 11.28 4.93
N ILE A 180 -11.13 12.37 5.17
CA ILE A 180 -11.55 13.31 4.13
C ILE A 180 -10.40 14.27 3.87
N TRP A 181 -9.98 14.39 2.61
CA TRP A 181 -8.89 15.27 2.22
C TRP A 181 -9.46 16.54 1.58
N LYS A 182 -9.45 17.64 2.34
CA LYS A 182 -10.02 18.92 1.92
C LYS A 182 -9.16 19.58 0.84
N VAL A 183 -9.77 20.49 0.08
CA VAL A 183 -9.08 21.26 -0.96
C VAL A 183 -7.86 21.98 -0.36
N GLY A 184 -6.68 21.78 -0.95
CA GLY A 184 -5.45 22.46 -0.54
C GLY A 184 -4.79 21.94 0.73
N GLU A 185 -5.40 20.98 1.43
CA GLU A 185 -4.82 20.33 2.60
C GLU A 185 -3.58 19.50 2.18
N THR A 186 -2.56 19.51 3.03
CA THR A 186 -1.33 18.74 2.84
C THR A 186 -1.34 17.49 3.69
N ARG A 187 -0.76 16.40 3.17
CA ARG A 187 -0.57 15.15 3.91
C ARG A 187 0.89 14.74 3.85
N ASN A 188 1.41 14.34 5.00
CA ASN A 188 2.79 13.88 5.13
C ASN A 188 2.77 12.38 5.33
N ILE A 189 3.63 11.69 4.60
CA ILE A 189 3.90 10.26 4.75
C ILE A 189 5.41 10.06 4.84
N SER A 190 5.82 8.97 5.46
CA SER A 190 7.22 8.65 5.64
C SER A 190 7.51 7.25 5.15
N ALA A 191 8.56 7.08 4.36
CA ALA A 191 9.14 5.79 4.00
C ALA A 191 10.54 5.70 4.58
N ALA A 192 10.95 4.51 5.02
CA ALA A 192 12.27 4.28 5.58
C ALA A 192 13.07 3.33 4.68
N TYR A 193 14.33 3.68 4.48
CA TYR A 193 15.38 2.83 3.93
C TYR A 193 16.26 2.37 5.09
N LEU A 194 16.39 1.06 5.27
CA LEU A 194 17.15 0.44 6.35
C LEU A 194 18.17 -0.56 5.78
N ALA A 195 19.43 -0.16 5.68
CA ALA A 195 20.52 -1.05 5.27
C ALA A 195 21.20 -1.67 6.50
N ARG A 196 21.28 -3.00 6.54
CA ARG A 196 21.94 -3.73 7.64
C ARG A 196 23.45 -3.52 7.58
N ARG A 197 24.08 -3.38 8.73
CA ARG A 197 25.53 -3.20 8.85
C ARG A 197 26.25 -4.48 8.40
N GLY A 198 27.13 -4.35 7.40
CA GLY A 198 27.87 -5.49 6.82
C GLY A 198 27.06 -6.37 5.85
N ALA A 199 25.81 -5.99 5.52
CA ALA A 199 25.11 -6.56 4.38
C ALA A 199 25.57 -5.81 3.13
N ASP A 200 26.27 -6.52 2.25
CA ASP A 200 26.84 -6.03 0.99
C ASP A 200 27.49 -4.63 1.09
N ASP A 201 28.72 -4.56 1.61
CA ASP A 201 29.56 -3.34 1.55
C ASP A 201 29.80 -2.84 0.10
N GLU A 202 29.43 -3.67 -0.89
CA GLU A 202 29.42 -3.34 -2.32
C GLU A 202 28.20 -2.51 -2.75
N LEU A 203 27.09 -2.49 -2.00
CA LEU A 203 25.89 -1.73 -2.34
C LEU A 203 25.83 -0.42 -1.55
N GLU A 204 25.78 0.71 -2.27
CA GLU A 204 25.59 2.03 -1.66
C GLU A 204 24.25 2.63 -2.06
N PHE A 205 23.57 3.31 -1.14
CA PHE A 205 22.34 4.02 -1.46
C PHE A 205 22.57 5.00 -2.62
N HIS A 206 21.81 4.83 -3.69
CA HIS A 206 21.88 5.68 -4.87
C HIS A 206 20.76 6.72 -4.89
N GLY A 207 19.54 6.32 -4.52
CA GLY A 207 18.39 7.20 -4.64
C GLY A 207 17.05 6.53 -4.42
N PHE A 208 15.99 7.23 -4.83
CA PHE A 208 14.62 6.76 -4.70
C PHE A 208 13.73 7.25 -5.86
N VAL A 209 12.62 6.55 -6.04
CA VAL A 209 11.48 6.95 -6.87
C VAL A 209 10.22 6.92 -6.01
N VAL A 210 9.43 7.98 -6.09
CA VAL A 210 8.11 8.08 -5.45
C VAL A 210 7.05 8.16 -6.54
N LYS A 211 6.06 7.27 -6.47
CA LYS A 211 4.88 7.26 -7.35
C LYS A 211 3.63 7.48 -6.50
N VAL A 212 2.80 8.43 -6.89
CA VAL A 212 1.51 8.69 -6.26
C VAL A 212 0.41 8.26 -7.22
N LEU A 213 -0.36 7.26 -6.82
CA LEU A 213 -1.50 6.76 -7.56
C LEU A 213 -2.79 7.16 -6.87
N TYR A 214 -3.83 7.44 -7.64
CA TYR A 214 -5.19 7.59 -7.14
C TYR A 214 -6.10 6.76 -8.03
N ARG A 215 -6.85 5.84 -7.42
CA ARG A 215 -7.70 4.88 -8.16
C ARG A 215 -6.91 4.11 -9.23
N GLN A 216 -5.69 3.68 -8.88
CA GLN A 216 -4.73 2.96 -9.74
C GLN A 216 -4.15 3.80 -10.90
N GLU A 217 -4.43 5.10 -10.97
CA GLU A 217 -3.84 5.96 -11.98
C GLU A 217 -2.75 6.85 -11.42
N LEU A 218 -1.63 6.92 -12.14
CA LEU A 218 -0.50 7.76 -11.79
C LEU A 218 -0.91 9.24 -11.81
N GLN A 219 -0.95 9.84 -10.62
CA GLN A 219 -1.24 11.26 -10.43
C GLN A 219 0.03 12.09 -10.57
N ASP A 220 1.11 11.62 -9.94
CA ASP A 220 2.39 12.30 -9.90
C ASP A 220 3.52 11.33 -9.60
N GLN A 221 4.73 11.69 -10.01
CA GLN A 221 5.94 10.94 -9.68
C GLN A 221 7.13 11.88 -9.57
N THR A 222 8.09 11.50 -8.74
CA THR A 222 9.38 12.19 -8.65
C THR A 222 10.47 11.18 -8.32
N ALA A 223 11.71 11.54 -8.62
CA ALA A 223 12.86 10.72 -8.27
C ALA A 223 14.05 11.60 -7.90
N GLN A 224 14.93 11.01 -7.10
CA GLN A 224 16.22 11.62 -6.80
C GLN A 224 17.29 10.53 -6.84
N PRO A 225 18.24 10.57 -7.79
CA PRO A 225 18.32 11.49 -8.93
C PRO A 225 17.19 11.28 -9.97
N GLU A 226 16.85 12.31 -10.76
CA GLU A 226 15.76 12.24 -11.75
C GLU A 226 15.97 11.16 -12.83
N THR A 227 17.22 10.78 -13.10
CA THR A 227 17.60 9.71 -14.03
C THR A 227 17.00 8.35 -13.66
N LEU A 228 16.62 8.15 -12.39
CA LEU A 228 15.94 6.94 -11.94
C LEU A 228 14.53 6.77 -12.52
N LEU A 229 13.86 7.84 -12.98
CA LEU A 229 12.51 7.71 -13.56
C LEU A 229 12.51 6.84 -14.82
N GLN A 230 13.53 6.98 -15.67
CA GLN A 230 13.66 6.17 -16.89
C GLN A 230 13.99 4.71 -16.54
N LYS A 231 14.83 4.51 -15.52
CA LYS A 231 15.31 3.19 -15.12
C LYS A 231 14.26 2.37 -14.36
N ALA A 232 13.48 3.02 -13.49
CA ALA A 232 12.35 2.39 -12.81
C ALA A 232 11.24 1.99 -13.81
N ALA A 233 11.05 2.75 -14.88
CA ALA A 233 10.10 2.39 -15.94
C ALA A 233 10.54 1.14 -16.71
N SER A 234 11.84 0.96 -16.98
CA SER A 234 12.35 -0.25 -17.63
C SER A 234 12.30 -1.49 -16.74
N LEU A 235 12.47 -1.33 -15.42
CA LEU A 235 12.48 -2.45 -14.46
C LEU A 235 11.08 -2.96 -14.08
N SER A 236 10.03 -2.18 -14.31
CA SER A 236 8.63 -2.59 -14.05
C SER A 236 7.97 -3.34 -15.23
N ALA A 237 8.69 -3.53 -16.34
CA ALA A 237 8.17 -4.10 -17.59
C ALA A 237 8.73 -5.51 -17.91
N GLU A 238 9.62 -6.03 -17.06
CA GLU A 238 10.11 -7.42 -17.07
C GLU A 238 9.36 -8.25 -16.01
#